data_AF-A0A7W0QP40-F1
#
_entry.id   AF-A0A7W0QP40-F1
#
_cell.length_a   1.000
_cell.length_b   1.000
_cell.length_c   1.000
_cell.angle_alpha   90.00
_cell.angle_beta   90.00
_cell.angle_gamma   90.00
#
_symmetry.space_group_name_H-M   'P 1'
#
loop_
_entity.id
_entity.type
_entity.pdbx_description
1 polymer ?
#
loop_
_entity_poly.entity_id
_entity_poly.type
_entity_poly.pdbx_seq_one_letter_code
_entity_poly.pdbx_strand_id
1 'polypeptide(L)'
;MEPRPLRIGSLVEWVVAAAAVLALIWLISVPVQRALGPRVEAALVDAPPPLPPGVPEGATNVPVMLLLDGRVIRHGDLHARLNQLLPEKFAAGGANRSTGEFGERHTRAYVVDGVKFYVVCERMEPNGPLRIAGVYLP
;
A
#
# COMPACT_ATOMS: atom_id res chain seq x y z
N MET A 1 67.92 -23.41 -7.04
CA MET A 1 66.51 -23.07 -7.35
C MET A 1 65.64 -24.09 -6.63
N GLU A 2 65.19 -23.77 -5.42
CA GLU A 2 64.28 -24.65 -4.68
C GLU A 2 62.86 -24.55 -5.25
N PRO A 3 62.18 -25.68 -5.51
CA PRO A 3 60.80 -25.67 -5.97
C PRO A 3 59.89 -25.24 -4.82
N ARG A 4 59.23 -24.08 -4.96
CA ARG A 4 58.12 -23.67 -4.07
C ARG A 4 56.92 -24.58 -4.36
N PRO A 5 56.49 -25.45 -3.43
CA PRO A 5 55.25 -26.19 -3.62
C PRO A 5 54.10 -25.19 -3.64
N LEU A 6 53.35 -25.18 -4.75
CA LEU A 6 52.15 -24.38 -4.92
C LEU A 6 51.17 -24.70 -3.78
N ARG A 7 50.73 -23.65 -3.06
CA ARG A 7 49.76 -23.69 -1.95
C ARG A 7 48.35 -24.05 -2.43
N ILE A 8 48.18 -25.20 -3.06
CA ILE A 8 46.90 -25.71 -3.56
C ILE A 8 45.92 -25.89 -2.39
N GLY A 9 46.43 -26.28 -1.21
CA GLY A 9 45.62 -26.38 0.01
C GLY A 9 44.98 -25.05 0.44
N SER A 10 45.69 -23.93 0.24
CA SER A 10 45.17 -22.61 0.60
C SER A 10 44.02 -22.20 -0.32
N LEU A 11 44.13 -22.45 -1.63
CA LEU A 11 43.06 -22.14 -2.59
C LEU A 11 41.77 -22.93 -2.29
N VAL A 12 41.90 -24.21 -1.95
CA VAL A 12 40.75 -25.05 -1.58
C VAL A 12 40.10 -24.56 -0.28
N GLU A 13 40.90 -24.18 0.73
CA GLU A 13 40.40 -23.55 1.95
C GLU A 13 39.59 -22.27 1.68
N TRP A 14 40.10 -21.40 0.80
CA TRP A 14 39.40 -20.16 0.43
C TRP A 14 38.08 -20.42 -0.29
N VAL A 15 38.02 -21.45 -1.16
CA VAL A 15 36.79 -21.84 -1.85
C VAL A 15 35.75 -22.38 -0.85
N VAL A 16 36.16 -23.22 0.09
CA VAL A 16 35.28 -23.76 1.14
C VAL A 16 34.77 -22.63 2.05
N ALA A 17 35.65 -21.70 2.44
CA ALA A 17 35.26 -20.54 3.24
C ALA A 17 34.26 -19.64 2.52
N ALA A 18 34.48 -19.35 1.24
CA ALA A 18 33.55 -18.55 0.43
C ALA A 18 32.18 -19.22 0.30
N ALA A 19 32.16 -20.55 0.08
CA ALA A 19 30.92 -21.32 0.01
C ALA A 19 30.15 -21.29 1.34
N ALA A 20 30.85 -21.41 2.47
CA ALA A 20 30.23 -21.34 3.80
C ALA A 20 29.61 -19.96 4.08
N VAL A 21 30.28 -18.87 3.71
CA VAL A 21 29.76 -17.50 3.84
C VAL A 21 28.51 -17.30 2.98
N LEU A 22 28.53 -17.75 1.72
CA LEU A 22 27.38 -17.65 0.83
C LEU A 22 26.18 -18.46 1.35
N ALA A 23 26.41 -19.66 1.85
CA ALA A 23 25.38 -20.49 2.46
C ALA A 23 24.75 -19.80 3.69
N LEU A 24 25.57 -19.16 4.53
CA LEU A 24 25.09 -18.42 5.69
C LEU A 24 24.24 -17.21 5.30
N ILE A 25 24.70 -16.42 4.30
CA ILE A 25 23.94 -15.28 3.77
C ILE A 25 22.59 -15.77 3.23
N TRP A 26 22.57 -16.86 2.46
CA TRP A 26 21.36 -17.44 1.91
C TRP A 26 20.38 -17.87 3.01
N LEU A 27 20.88 -18.57 4.04
CA LEU A 27 20.09 -19.05 5.19
C LEU A 27 19.45 -17.91 5.97
N ILE A 28 20.17 -16.80 6.15
CA ILE A 28 19.71 -15.63 6.92
C ILE A 28 18.85 -14.68 6.06
N SER A 29 18.96 -14.72 4.73
CA SER A 29 18.22 -13.81 3.85
C SER A 29 16.70 -13.94 3.99
N VAL A 30 16.18 -15.17 4.07
CA VAL A 30 14.74 -15.45 4.15
C VAL A 30 14.11 -14.95 5.47
N PRO A 31 14.64 -15.28 6.66
CA PRO A 31 14.09 -14.74 7.91
C PRO A 31 14.26 -13.22 8.02
N VAL A 32 15.36 -12.65 7.52
CA VAL A 32 15.56 -11.19 7.48
C VAL A 32 14.56 -10.52 6.54
N GLN A 33 14.29 -11.08 5.36
CA GLN A 33 13.25 -10.58 4.46
C GLN A 33 11.85 -10.73 5.04
N ARG A 34 11.60 -11.74 5.89
CA ARG A 34 10.33 -11.85 6.63
C ARG A 34 10.22 -10.91 7.82
N ALA A 35 11.34 -10.54 8.44
CA ALA A 35 11.38 -9.61 9.57
C ALA A 35 11.39 -8.13 9.13
N LEU A 36 12.10 -7.82 8.05
CA LEU A 36 12.28 -6.46 7.49
C LEU A 36 11.47 -6.22 6.21
N GLY A 37 10.79 -7.23 5.67
CA GLY A 37 9.84 -7.04 4.58
C GLY A 37 8.73 -6.06 5.00
N PRO A 38 8.05 -5.41 4.06
CA PRO A 38 6.97 -4.50 4.39
C PRO A 38 5.86 -5.28 5.10
N ARG A 39 5.88 -5.25 6.44
CA ARG A 39 4.71 -5.55 7.23
C ARG A 39 3.73 -4.42 6.95
N VAL A 40 2.86 -4.63 5.97
CA VAL A 40 1.54 -4.03 6.01
C VAL A 40 0.83 -4.75 7.16
N GLU A 41 1.13 -4.33 8.39
CA GLU A 41 0.26 -4.60 9.53
C GLU A 41 -1.06 -3.91 9.19
N ALA A 42 -1.99 -4.66 8.60
CA ALA A 42 -3.40 -4.37 8.75
C ALA A 42 -3.65 -4.41 10.25
N ALA A 43 -3.59 -3.23 10.88
CA ALA A 43 -3.93 -3.07 12.28
C ALA A 43 -5.30 -3.73 12.48
N LEU A 44 -5.34 -4.72 13.37
CA LEU A 44 -6.57 -5.33 13.86
C LEU A 44 -7.34 -4.25 14.62
N VAL A 45 -8.05 -3.41 13.89
CA VAL A 45 -9.15 -2.62 14.42
C VAL A 45 -10.26 -3.62 14.73
N ASP A 46 -10.82 -3.53 15.94
CA ASP A 46 -12.11 -4.12 16.31
C ASP A 46 -13.05 -4.11 15.10
N ALA A 47 -13.70 -5.24 14.81
CA ALA A 47 -14.53 -5.51 13.61
C ALA A 47 -14.69 -4.30 12.66
N PRO A 48 -14.14 -4.36 11.42
CA PRO A 48 -14.12 -3.22 10.50
C PRO A 48 -15.47 -2.51 10.48
N PRO A 49 -15.52 -1.17 10.63
CA PRO A 49 -16.77 -0.45 10.60
C PRO A 49 -17.52 -0.82 9.31
N PRO A 50 -18.86 -0.94 9.38
CA PRO A 50 -19.65 -1.36 8.24
C PRO A 50 -19.31 -0.49 7.02
N LEU A 51 -19.13 -1.16 5.88
CA LEU A 51 -18.69 -0.50 4.66
C LEU A 51 -19.66 0.62 4.28
N PRO A 52 -19.15 1.80 3.85
CA PRO A 52 -20.01 2.88 3.44
C PRO A 52 -20.92 2.50 2.26
N PRO A 53 -22.10 3.13 2.14
CA PRO A 53 -23.00 2.88 1.02
C PRO A 53 -22.31 3.06 -0.33
N GLY A 54 -22.50 2.08 -1.22
CA GLY A 54 -21.91 2.06 -2.56
C GLY A 54 -20.49 1.51 -2.65
N VAL A 55 -19.89 1.08 -1.54
CA VAL A 55 -18.63 0.33 -1.53
C VAL A 55 -18.93 -1.18 -1.65
N PRO A 56 -18.20 -1.94 -2.48
CA PRO A 56 -18.42 -3.39 -2.63
C PRO A 56 -18.16 -4.17 -1.34
N GLU A 57 -18.90 -5.26 -1.15
CA GLU A 57 -18.60 -6.22 -0.09
C GLU A 57 -17.20 -6.81 -0.27
N GLY A 58 -16.46 -6.97 0.83
CA GLY A 58 -15.08 -7.47 0.81
C GLY A 58 -14.01 -6.39 0.53
N ALA A 59 -14.42 -5.14 0.31
CA ALA A 59 -13.47 -4.09 -0.02
C ALA A 59 -12.48 -3.79 1.12
N THR A 60 -11.21 -3.56 0.75
CA THR A 60 -10.13 -3.26 1.68
C THR A 60 -9.88 -1.75 1.76
N ASN A 61 -9.89 -1.19 2.97
CA ASN A 61 -9.56 0.23 3.19
C ASN A 61 -8.03 0.45 3.14
N VAL A 62 -7.62 1.45 2.36
CA VAL A 62 -6.22 1.82 2.13
C VAL A 62 -6.03 3.28 2.55
N PRO A 63 -5.22 3.56 3.60
CA PRO A 63 -5.05 4.93 4.11
C PRO A 63 -4.25 5.83 3.16
N VAL A 64 -3.40 5.25 2.30
CA VAL A 64 -2.61 5.95 1.29
C VAL A 64 -2.55 5.13 0.02
N MET A 65 -3.02 5.67 -1.09
CA MET A 65 -2.97 5.05 -2.41
C MET A 65 -1.99 5.79 -3.32
N LEU A 66 -1.00 5.08 -3.84
CA LEU A 66 -0.08 5.56 -4.87
C LEU A 66 -0.59 5.09 -6.24
N LEU A 67 -0.86 6.03 -7.14
CA LEU A 67 -1.21 5.76 -8.53
C LEU A 67 0.06 5.52 -9.35
N LEU A 68 -0.06 4.82 -10.48
CA LEU A 68 1.10 4.47 -11.32
C LEU A 68 1.81 5.69 -11.91
N ASP A 69 1.09 6.80 -12.09
CA ASP A 69 1.63 8.08 -12.52
C ASP A 69 2.27 8.91 -11.38
N GLY A 70 2.41 8.33 -10.19
CA GLY A 70 3.08 8.93 -9.04
C GLY A 70 2.20 9.85 -8.19
N ARG A 71 0.94 10.09 -8.58
CA ARG A 71 -0.02 10.81 -7.72
C ARG A 71 -0.30 10.01 -6.46
N VAL A 72 -0.50 10.71 -5.35
CA VAL A 72 -0.80 10.11 -4.04
C VAL A 72 -2.14 10.62 -3.53
N ILE A 73 -3.00 9.70 -3.15
CA ILE A 73 -4.27 9.97 -2.47
C ILE A 73 -4.11 9.55 -1.02
N ARG A 74 -4.41 10.45 -0.07
CA ARG A 74 -4.29 10.15 1.37
C ARG A 74 -5.61 10.34 2.08
N HIS A 75 -5.86 9.47 3.05
CA HIS A 75 -6.90 9.70 4.05
C HIS A 75 -6.71 11.08 4.71
N GLY A 76 -7.79 11.83 4.87
CA GLY A 76 -7.81 13.19 5.41
C GLY A 76 -7.58 14.32 4.39
N ASP A 77 -7.17 14.01 3.16
CA ASP A 77 -7.03 15.02 2.10
C ASP A 77 -8.37 15.72 1.82
N LEU A 78 -8.32 16.99 1.42
CA LEU A 78 -9.51 17.74 1.05
C LEU A 78 -10.15 17.18 -0.23
N HIS A 79 -11.48 17.14 -0.29
CA HIS A 79 -12.21 16.78 -1.51
C HIS A 79 -11.79 17.71 -2.68
N ALA A 80 -11.57 18.99 -2.44
CA ALA A 80 -11.06 19.90 -3.48
C ALA A 80 -9.72 19.42 -4.10
N ARG A 81 -8.81 18.90 -3.27
CA ARG A 81 -7.55 18.30 -3.74
C ARG A 81 -7.81 17.00 -4.50
N LEU A 82 -8.74 16.17 -4.01
CA LEU A 82 -9.15 14.96 -4.72
C LEU A 82 -9.63 15.28 -6.14
N ASN A 83 -10.43 16.33 -6.33
CA ASN A 83 -10.92 16.71 -7.67
C ASN A 83 -9.82 17.22 -8.60
N GLN A 84 -8.74 17.78 -8.05
CA GLN A 84 -7.55 18.14 -8.83
C GLN A 84 -6.74 16.89 -9.20
N LEU A 85 -6.58 15.95 -8.26
CA LEU A 85 -5.85 14.71 -8.47
C LEU A 85 -6.60 13.74 -9.37
N LEU A 86 -7.92 13.60 -9.21
CA LEU A 86 -8.81 12.73 -9.96
C LEU A 86 -9.94 13.55 -10.59
N PRO A 87 -9.67 14.22 -11.72
CA PRO A 87 -10.72 14.87 -12.50
C PRO A 87 -11.80 13.87 -12.93
N GLU A 88 -12.96 14.40 -13.29
CA GLU A 88 -14.17 13.62 -13.64
C GLU A 88 -13.96 12.56 -14.74
N LYS A 89 -12.98 12.74 -15.62
CA LYS A 89 -12.60 11.73 -16.63
C LYS A 89 -12.19 10.37 -16.05
N PHE A 90 -11.74 10.34 -14.80
CA PHE A 90 -11.38 9.10 -14.10
C PHE A 90 -12.55 8.51 -13.32
N ALA A 91 -13.67 9.23 -13.19
CA ALA A 91 -14.81 8.74 -12.45
C ALA A 91 -15.55 7.66 -13.24
N ALA A 92 -15.78 6.52 -12.60
CA ALA A 92 -16.60 5.44 -13.11
C ALA A 92 -18.06 5.66 -12.71
N GLY A 93 -18.66 6.74 -13.22
CA GLY A 93 -20.05 7.13 -12.99
C GLY A 93 -20.26 8.27 -11.98
N GLY A 94 -21.51 8.39 -11.52
CA GLY A 94 -21.95 9.41 -10.58
C GLY A 94 -21.49 9.12 -9.14
N ALA A 95 -21.42 10.17 -8.33
CA ALA A 95 -21.24 10.01 -6.88
C ALA A 95 -22.54 9.49 -6.25
N ASN A 96 -22.43 8.44 -5.44
CA ASN A 96 -23.49 8.02 -4.54
C ASN A 96 -23.44 8.91 -3.30
N ARG A 97 -24.58 9.50 -2.93
CA ARG A 97 -24.71 10.36 -1.75
C ARG A 97 -25.48 9.62 -0.68
N SER A 98 -24.90 9.56 0.51
CA SER A 98 -25.54 9.03 1.70
C SER A 98 -25.35 9.99 2.87
N THR A 99 -25.96 9.68 4.02
CA THR A 99 -25.77 10.44 5.24
C THR A 99 -24.61 9.84 6.04
N GLY A 100 -23.63 10.67 6.40
CA GLY A 100 -22.61 10.39 7.40
C GLY A 100 -22.93 11.07 8.74
N GLU A 101 -22.02 10.94 9.71
CA GLU A 101 -22.23 11.47 11.07
C GLU A 101 -22.41 13.00 11.09
N PHE A 102 -21.59 13.72 10.31
CA PHE A 102 -21.56 15.19 10.30
C PHE A 102 -22.16 15.82 9.03
N GLY A 103 -23.00 15.08 8.29
CA GLY A 103 -23.70 15.58 7.10
C GLY A 103 -23.60 14.65 5.90
N GLU A 104 -23.52 15.21 4.69
CA GLU A 104 -23.42 14.40 3.47
C GLU A 104 -22.10 13.63 3.40
N ARG A 105 -22.20 12.36 3.02
CA ARG A 105 -21.11 11.47 2.61
C ARG A 105 -21.22 11.21 1.11
N HIS A 106 -20.12 11.34 0.39
CA HIS A 106 -20.04 11.10 -1.05
C HIS A 106 -19.14 9.89 -1.31
N THR A 107 -19.68 8.83 -1.90
CA THR A 107 -18.93 7.67 -2.38
C THR A 107 -18.85 7.73 -3.89
N ARG A 108 -17.64 7.71 -4.46
CA ARG A 108 -17.47 7.69 -5.93
C ARG A 108 -16.46 6.64 -6.35
N ALA A 109 -16.80 5.91 -7.41
CA ALA A 109 -15.89 4.97 -8.04
C ALA A 109 -14.97 5.70 -9.04
N TYR A 110 -13.71 5.30 -9.08
CA TYR A 110 -12.71 5.77 -10.03
C TYR A 110 -12.06 4.57 -10.73
N VAL A 111 -11.64 4.79 -11.97
CA VAL A 111 -10.80 3.87 -12.72
C VAL A 111 -9.60 4.65 -13.25
N VAL A 112 -8.41 4.27 -12.79
CA VAL A 112 -7.14 4.84 -13.23
C VAL A 112 -6.23 3.70 -13.63
N ASP A 113 -5.70 3.74 -14.84
CA ASP A 113 -4.80 2.70 -15.38
C ASP A 113 -5.36 1.26 -15.24
N GLY A 114 -6.67 1.10 -15.40
CA GLY A 114 -7.37 -0.17 -15.26
C GLY A 114 -7.66 -0.61 -13.82
N VAL A 115 -7.14 0.11 -12.82
CA VAL A 115 -7.42 -0.15 -11.40
C VAL A 115 -8.70 0.58 -11.00
N LYS A 116 -9.71 -0.19 -10.60
CA LYS A 116 -10.95 0.34 -10.03
C LYS A 116 -10.83 0.46 -8.51
N PHE A 117 -11.23 1.61 -7.98
CA PHE A 117 -11.25 1.86 -6.54
C PHE A 117 -12.38 2.84 -6.20
N TYR A 118 -12.72 2.93 -4.91
CA TYR A 118 -13.80 3.76 -4.41
C TYR A 118 -13.22 4.76 -3.42
N VAL A 119 -13.59 6.03 -3.55
CA VAL A 119 -13.20 7.06 -2.59
C VAL A 119 -14.45 7.54 -1.89
N VAL A 120 -14.38 7.54 -0.56
CA VAL A 120 -15.43 8.07 0.31
C VAL A 120 -14.96 9.40 0.85
N CYS A 121 -15.75 10.44 0.66
CA CYS A 121 -15.53 11.75 1.23
C CYS A 121 -16.66 12.08 2.22
N GLU A 122 -16.30 12.51 3.42
CA GLU A 122 -17.26 12.99 4.41
C GLU A 122 -16.67 14.12 5.26
N ARG A 123 -17.49 14.75 6.09
CA ARG A 123 -17.02 15.73 7.08
C ARG A 123 -16.59 14.97 8.33
N MET A 124 -15.44 15.33 8.88
CA MET A 124 -14.90 14.72 10.12
C MET A 124 -15.32 15.45 11.39
N GLU A 125 -15.90 16.63 11.24
CA GLU A 125 -16.35 17.50 12.34
C GLU A 125 -17.55 18.33 11.89
N PRO A 126 -18.40 18.80 12.82
CA PRO A 126 -19.53 19.66 12.48
C PRO A 126 -19.08 20.90 11.71
N ASN A 127 -19.73 21.19 10.58
CA ASN A 127 -19.40 22.29 9.66
C ASN A 127 -17.97 22.27 9.05
N GLY A 128 -17.19 21.22 9.28
CA GLY A 128 -15.85 21.06 8.71
C GLY A 128 -15.88 20.77 7.19
N PRO A 129 -14.74 20.91 6.49
CA PRO A 129 -14.69 20.63 5.05
C PRO A 129 -14.87 19.12 4.76
N LEU A 130 -15.38 18.82 3.56
CA LEU A 130 -15.37 17.44 3.03
C LEU A 130 -13.92 16.97 2.84
N ARG A 131 -13.60 15.84 3.45
CA ARG A 131 -12.29 15.19 3.40
C ARG A 131 -12.45 13.74 2.96
N ILE A 132 -11.39 13.19 2.38
CA ILE A 132 -11.31 11.76 2.12
C ILE A 132 -11.35 11.05 3.47
N ALA A 133 -12.34 10.18 3.64
CA ALA A 133 -12.55 9.34 4.83
C ALA A 133 -12.05 7.91 4.61
N GLY A 134 -11.96 7.48 3.36
CA GLY A 134 -11.41 6.18 3.02
C GLY A 134 -11.20 6.02 1.51
N VAL A 135 -10.25 5.17 1.17
CA VAL A 135 -10.01 4.69 -0.18
C VAL A 135 -10.15 3.18 -0.15
N TYR A 136 -11.02 2.62 -0.97
CA TYR A 136 -11.36 1.21 -0.91
C TYR A 136 -11.01 0.52 -2.22
N LEU A 137 -10.27 -0.56 -2.13
CA LEU A 137 -10.03 -1.49 -3.23
C LEU A 137 -11.08 -2.61 -3.16
N PRO A 138 -11.68 -3.01 -4.29
CA PRO A 138 -12.59 -4.15 -4.33
C PRO A 138 -11.90 -5.46 -3.98
#